data_AF-A0A1M5ZUC8-F1
#
_entry.id   AF-A0A1M5ZUC8-F1
#
_cell.length_a   1.000
_cell.length_b   1.000
_cell.length_c   1.000
_cell.angle_alpha   90.00
_cell.angle_beta   90.00
_cell.angle_gamma   90.00
#
_symmetry.space_group_name_H-M   'P 1'
#
loop_
_entity.id
_entity.type
_entity.pdbx_description
1 polymer ?
#
loop_
_entity_poly.entity_id
_entity_poly.type
_entity_poly.pdbx_seq_one_letter_code
_entity_poly.pdbx_strand_id
1 'polypeptide(L)'
;MKNEKMGYVREKNLIDRTRIKIAVQKSLSRAAIFFSITALFVGIVFAFEGAYFEPVALIKLWVTFFVLGIIMFFRILADSSKWAMGKPFIVKNLIFMPLFLAVSLIFAMDVSRHNEQILPAFPNLLIFALIFLLVFSITQIISYYVIKARTDRMNDALLEFRKEQKWDEEE
;
A
#
# COMPACT_ATOMS: atom_id res chain seq x y z
N MET A 1 24.81 -31.08 17.51
CA MET A 1 24.95 -29.60 17.52
C MET A 1 25.21 -28.93 16.16
N LYS A 2 26.08 -29.42 15.26
CA LYS A 2 26.34 -28.74 13.95
C LYS A 2 25.19 -28.91 12.92
N ASN A 3 24.46 -30.03 12.97
CA ASN A 3 23.34 -30.33 12.07
C ASN A 3 22.04 -29.57 12.38
N GLU A 4 21.73 -29.30 13.66
CA GLU A 4 20.55 -28.51 14.05
C GLU A 4 20.67 -27.04 13.62
N LYS A 5 21.88 -26.46 13.71
CA LYS A 5 22.14 -25.11 13.20
C LYS A 5 21.95 -25.01 11.68
N MET A 6 22.29 -26.05 10.92
CA MET A 6 22.07 -26.06 9.46
C MET A 6 20.59 -26.19 9.09
N GLY A 7 19.82 -26.99 9.83
CA GLY A 7 18.36 -27.07 9.67
C GLY A 7 17.67 -25.73 9.92
N TYR A 8 18.02 -25.09 11.04
CA TYR A 8 17.45 -23.80 11.46
C TYR A 8 17.75 -22.66 10.48
N VAL A 9 18.97 -22.61 9.92
CA VAL A 9 19.36 -21.60 8.93
C VAL A 9 18.64 -21.82 7.59
N ARG A 10 18.44 -23.08 7.18
CA ARG A 10 17.77 -23.40 5.91
C ARG A 10 16.27 -23.09 5.99
N GLU A 11 15.63 -23.38 7.13
CA GLU A 11 14.21 -23.10 7.38
C GLU A 11 13.92 -21.61 7.51
N LYS A 12 14.79 -20.86 8.22
CA LYS A 12 14.69 -19.39 8.30
C LYS A 12 14.81 -18.71 6.93
N ASN A 13 15.75 -19.16 6.10
CA ASN A 13 15.91 -18.65 4.72
C ASN A 13 14.70 -18.95 3.82
N LEU A 14 14.04 -20.09 3.99
CA LEU A 14 12.82 -20.44 3.27
C LEU A 14 11.64 -19.54 3.66
N ILE A 15 11.48 -19.27 4.95
CA ILE A 15 10.44 -18.37 5.49
C ILE A 15 10.68 -16.93 5.00
N ASP A 16 11.92 -16.44 5.03
CA ASP A 16 12.26 -15.09 4.59
C ASP A 16 12.07 -14.90 3.08
N ARG A 17 12.45 -15.88 2.25
CA ARG A 17 12.20 -15.83 0.79
C ARG A 17 10.71 -15.81 0.46
N THR A 18 9.91 -16.61 1.17
CA THR A 18 8.45 -16.67 0.97
C THR A 18 7.81 -15.33 1.33
N ARG A 19 8.24 -14.69 2.42
CA ARG A 19 7.77 -13.36 2.83
C ARG A 19 8.11 -12.29 1.79
N ILE A 20 9.33 -12.28 1.28
CA ILE A 20 9.75 -11.35 0.22
C ILE A 20 8.89 -11.54 -1.03
N LYS A 21 8.68 -12.78 -1.48
CA LYS A 21 7.85 -13.07 -2.66
C LYS A 21 6.41 -12.55 -2.49
N ILE A 22 5.80 -12.78 -1.33
CA ILE A 22 4.46 -12.29 -1.01
C ILE A 22 4.42 -10.76 -0.99
N ALA A 23 5.44 -10.12 -0.42
CA ALA A 23 5.52 -8.66 -0.39
C ALA A 23 5.68 -8.05 -1.79
N VAL A 24 6.52 -8.64 -2.65
CA VAL A 24 6.67 -8.24 -4.06
C VAL A 24 5.33 -8.39 -4.80
N GLN A 25 4.69 -9.55 -4.70
CA GLN A 25 3.43 -9.79 -5.42
C GLN A 25 2.32 -8.81 -4.98
N LYS A 26 2.16 -8.59 -3.67
CA LYS A 26 1.13 -7.69 -3.14
C LYS A 26 1.42 -6.22 -3.45
N SER A 27 2.69 -5.79 -3.43
CA SER A 27 3.06 -4.41 -3.76
C SER A 27 2.84 -4.13 -5.24
N LEU A 28 3.30 -5.01 -6.12
CA LEU A 28 3.08 -4.90 -7.56
C LEU A 28 1.60 -4.97 -7.94
N SER A 29 0.81 -5.87 -7.35
CA SER A 29 -0.62 -5.95 -7.67
C SER A 29 -1.36 -4.67 -7.29
N ARG A 30 -1.06 -4.09 -6.11
CA ARG A 30 -1.64 -2.83 -5.68
C ARG A 30 -1.19 -1.67 -6.57
N ALA A 31 0.10 -1.58 -6.87
CA ALA A 31 0.64 -0.55 -7.76
C ALA A 31 -0.01 -0.63 -9.15
N ALA A 32 -0.19 -1.83 -9.70
CA ALA A 32 -0.85 -2.05 -10.98
C ALA A 32 -2.32 -1.63 -10.96
N ILE A 33 -3.09 -2.00 -9.92
CA ILE A 33 -4.50 -1.58 -9.79
C ILE A 33 -4.60 -0.05 -9.77
N PHE A 34 -3.82 0.62 -8.92
CA PHE A 34 -3.87 2.09 -8.85
C PHE A 34 -3.38 2.73 -10.15
N PHE A 35 -2.32 2.21 -10.76
CA PHE A 35 -1.85 2.66 -12.07
C PHE A 35 -2.95 2.57 -13.13
N SER A 36 -3.65 1.43 -13.23
CA SER A 36 -4.73 1.24 -14.20
C SER A 36 -5.90 2.18 -13.97
N ILE A 37 -6.31 2.38 -12.71
CA ILE A 37 -7.39 3.33 -12.36
C ILE A 37 -6.99 4.76 -12.72
N THR A 38 -5.77 5.17 -12.37
CA THR A 38 -5.27 6.52 -12.69
C THR A 38 -5.10 6.73 -14.18
N ALA A 39 -4.56 5.74 -14.91
CA ALA A 39 -4.42 5.82 -16.37
C ALA A 39 -5.79 5.92 -17.07
N LEU A 40 -6.79 5.15 -16.62
CA LEU A 40 -8.17 5.26 -17.12
C LEU A 40 -8.75 6.65 -16.84
N PHE A 41 -8.62 7.15 -15.61
CA PHE A 41 -9.13 8.46 -15.23
C PHE A 41 -8.50 9.58 -16.07
N VAL A 42 -7.17 9.57 -16.20
CA VAL A 42 -6.44 10.55 -17.02
C VAL A 42 -6.84 10.44 -18.48
N GLY A 43 -6.97 9.23 -19.03
CA GLY A 43 -7.40 9.02 -20.41
C GLY A 43 -8.81 9.57 -20.68
N ILE A 44 -9.75 9.38 -19.74
CA ILE A 44 -11.10 9.93 -19.82
C ILE A 44 -11.07 11.46 -19.82
N VAL A 45 -10.33 12.09 -18.90
CA VAL A 45 -10.22 13.56 -18.81
C VAL A 45 -9.67 14.15 -20.11
N PHE A 46 -8.57 13.60 -20.63
CA PHE A 46 -7.98 14.08 -21.90
C PHE A 46 -8.91 13.88 -23.10
N ALA A 47 -9.68 12.79 -23.14
CA ALA A 47 -10.68 12.56 -24.18
C ALA A 47 -11.82 13.59 -24.14
N PHE A 48 -12.25 14.00 -22.95
CA PHE A 48 -13.26 15.06 -22.77
C PHE A 48 -12.71 16.45 -23.13
N GLU A 49 -11.47 16.74 -22.79
CA GLU A 49 -10.81 18.03 -23.09
C GLU A 49 -10.34 18.14 -24.54
N GLY A 50 -10.38 17.05 -25.32
CA GLY A 50 -9.89 17.01 -26.70
C GLY A 50 -8.37 17.20 -26.80
N ALA A 51 -7.64 16.97 -25.71
CA ALA A 51 -6.20 17.16 -25.63
C ALA A 51 -5.43 15.89 -25.98
N TYR A 52 -4.22 16.04 -26.52
CA TYR A 52 -3.34 14.91 -26.79
C TYR A 52 -2.53 14.54 -25.56
N PHE A 53 -2.43 13.24 -25.29
CA PHE A 53 -1.63 12.74 -24.19
C PHE A 53 -0.16 12.66 -24.59
N GLU A 54 0.69 13.47 -23.98
CA GLU A 54 2.13 13.44 -24.26
C GLU A 54 2.76 12.12 -23.79
N PRO A 55 3.58 11.44 -24.62
CA PRO A 55 4.25 10.20 -24.24
C PRO A 55 5.11 10.33 -22.97
N VAL A 56 5.68 11.51 -22.74
CA VAL A 56 6.51 11.82 -21.56
C VAL A 56 5.67 11.75 -20.28
N ALA A 57 4.40 12.17 -20.30
CA ALA A 57 3.50 12.07 -19.16
C ALA A 57 3.22 10.60 -18.79
N LEU A 58 3.12 9.70 -19.78
CA LEU A 58 2.96 8.26 -19.56
C LEU A 58 4.16 7.67 -18.80
N ILE A 59 5.38 8.04 -19.23
CA ILE A 59 6.63 7.56 -18.61
C ILE A 59 6.71 8.05 -17.16
N LYS A 60 6.40 9.33 -16.91
CA LYS A 60 6.37 9.93 -15.56
C LYS A 60 5.36 9.22 -14.66
N LEU A 61 4.18 8.92 -15.18
CA LEU A 61 3.14 8.17 -14.46
C LEU A 61 3.66 6.76 -14.11
N TRP A 62 4.31 6.08 -15.05
CA TRP A 62 4.90 4.76 -14.83
C TRP A 62 5.98 4.77 -13.73
N VAL A 63 6.91 5.72 -13.78
CA VAL A 63 7.97 5.89 -12.77
C VAL A 63 7.37 6.19 -11.39
N THR A 64 6.33 7.02 -11.32
CA THR A 64 5.64 7.34 -10.06
C THR A 64 5.06 6.09 -9.41
N PHE A 65 4.34 5.27 -10.18
CA PHE A 65 3.76 4.02 -9.66
C PHE A 65 4.82 2.97 -9.35
N PHE A 66 5.96 2.98 -10.05
CA PHE A 66 7.10 2.14 -9.71
C PHE A 66 7.69 2.52 -8.33
N VAL A 67 7.92 3.81 -8.08
CA VAL A 67 8.41 4.31 -6.78
C VAL A 67 7.40 4.03 -5.67
N LEU A 68 6.11 4.26 -5.91
CA LEU A 68 5.04 3.90 -4.97
C LEU A 68 5.02 2.39 -4.69
N GLY A 69 5.27 1.56 -5.71
CA GLY A 69 5.43 0.11 -5.58
C GLY A 69 6.57 -0.26 -4.64
N ILE A 70 7.73 0.39 -4.76
CA ILE A 70 8.88 0.20 -3.86
C ILE A 70 8.52 0.59 -2.42
N ILE A 71 7.88 1.75 -2.21
CA ILE A 71 7.46 2.19 -0.87
C ILE A 71 6.47 1.19 -0.27
N MET A 72 5.50 0.71 -1.06
CA MET A 72 4.54 -0.30 -0.63
C MET A 72 5.20 -1.64 -0.29
N PHE A 73 6.23 -2.04 -1.04
CA PHE A 73 7.01 -3.24 -0.73
C PHE A 73 7.64 -3.14 0.66
N PHE A 74 8.35 -2.03 0.96
CA PHE A 74 8.95 -1.82 2.28
C PHE A 74 7.90 -1.73 3.39
N ARG A 75 6.75 -1.11 3.13
CA ARG A 75 5.63 -1.08 4.07
C ARG A 75 5.12 -2.48 4.39
N ILE A 76 4.89 -3.33 3.39
CA ILE A 76 4.38 -4.70 3.60
C ILE A 76 5.40 -5.55 4.38
N LEU A 77 6.70 -5.37 4.11
CA LEU A 77 7.74 -6.01 4.91
C LEU A 77 7.73 -5.52 6.36
N ALA A 78 7.62 -4.20 6.57
CA ALA A 78 7.54 -3.62 7.90
C ALA A 78 6.31 -4.11 8.68
N ASP A 79 5.15 -4.27 8.02
CA ASP A 79 3.93 -4.82 8.63
C ASP A 79 4.12 -6.24 9.17
N SER A 80 5.01 -7.03 8.57
CA SER A 80 5.34 -8.39 9.01
C SER A 80 6.40 -8.46 10.13
N SER A 81 6.97 -7.30 10.52
CA SER A 81 7.98 -7.23 11.56
C SER A 81 7.40 -7.38 12.97
N LYS A 82 8.23 -7.84 13.92
CA LYS A 82 7.86 -7.93 15.35
C LYS A 82 7.41 -6.59 15.92
N TRP A 83 8.01 -5.49 15.45
CA TRP A 83 7.65 -4.14 15.86
C TRP A 83 6.23 -3.75 15.43
N ALA A 84 5.80 -4.19 14.24
CA ALA A 84 4.48 -3.87 13.73
C ALA A 84 3.38 -4.73 14.37
N MET A 85 3.64 -5.98 14.75
CA MET A 85 2.60 -6.87 15.28
C MET A 85 1.84 -6.31 16.49
N GLY A 86 2.49 -5.52 17.35
CA GLY A 86 1.87 -4.92 18.54
C GLY A 86 1.23 -3.54 18.35
N LYS A 87 1.29 -2.94 17.15
CA LYS A 87 0.85 -1.54 16.95
C LYS A 87 -0.50 -1.44 16.23
N PRO A 88 -1.33 -0.42 16.55
CA PRO A 88 -2.55 -0.12 15.80
C PRO A 88 -2.24 0.14 14.33
N PHE A 89 -3.16 -0.25 13.44
CA PHE A 89 -3.02 -0.11 11.99
C PHE A 89 -2.72 1.34 11.55
N ILE A 90 -3.37 2.31 12.19
CA ILE A 90 -3.19 3.75 11.88
C ILE A 90 -1.74 4.18 12.13
N VAL A 91 -1.14 3.76 13.24
CA VAL A 91 0.23 4.16 13.63
C VAL A 91 1.24 3.66 12.61
N LYS A 92 1.07 2.44 12.09
CA LYS A 92 1.95 1.88 11.05
C LYS A 92 1.90 2.72 9.78
N ASN A 93 0.70 3.14 9.39
CA ASN A 93 0.51 3.88 8.14
C ASN A 93 0.95 5.34 8.24
N LEU A 94 0.90 5.92 9.43
CA LEU A 94 1.37 7.29 9.69
C LEU A 94 2.88 7.44 9.49
N ILE A 95 3.66 6.38 9.69
CA ILE A 95 5.12 6.40 9.46
C ILE A 95 5.47 6.43 7.97
N PHE A 96 4.70 5.73 7.13
CA PHE A 96 4.93 5.73 5.69
C PHE A 96 4.21 6.90 4.99
N MET A 97 3.29 7.57 5.66
CA MET A 97 2.51 8.67 5.12
C MET A 97 3.37 9.81 4.53
N PRO A 98 4.44 10.29 5.18
CA PRO A 98 5.28 11.35 4.61
C PRO A 98 5.93 10.96 3.28
N LEU A 99 6.31 9.68 3.13
CA LEU A 99 6.89 9.17 1.88
C LEU A 99 5.85 9.13 0.77
N PHE A 100 4.63 8.66 1.07
CA PHE A 100 3.52 8.68 0.12
C PHE A 100 3.14 10.11 -0.28
N LEU A 101 3.06 11.02 0.69
CA LEU A 101 2.77 12.43 0.46
C LEU A 101 3.83 13.08 -0.42
N ALA A 102 5.11 12.86 -0.13
CA ALA A 102 6.21 13.42 -0.90
C ALA A 102 6.14 13.00 -2.38
N VAL A 103 5.94 11.70 -2.65
CA VAL A 103 5.82 11.19 -4.03
C VAL A 103 4.58 11.76 -4.72
N SER A 104 3.44 11.81 -4.03
CA SER A 104 2.21 12.38 -4.57
C SER A 104 2.33 13.87 -4.88
N LEU A 105 2.99 14.64 -4.01
CA LEU A 105 3.23 16.07 -4.23
C LEU A 105 4.19 16.29 -5.39
N ILE A 106 5.30 15.55 -5.47
CA ILE A 106 6.25 15.65 -6.59
C ILE A 106 5.53 15.38 -7.92
N PHE A 107 4.69 14.34 -7.97
CA PHE A 107 3.92 14.02 -9.16
C PHE A 107 2.88 15.10 -9.49
N ALA A 108 2.09 15.54 -8.50
CA ALA A 108 1.09 16.58 -8.70
C ALA A 108 1.71 17.91 -9.18
N MET A 109 2.86 18.29 -8.61
CA MET A 109 3.64 19.45 -9.04
C MET A 109 4.09 19.31 -10.49
N ASP A 110 4.63 18.15 -10.87
CA ASP A 110 5.18 17.94 -12.20
C ASP A 110 4.11 17.80 -13.30
N VAL A 111 2.94 17.26 -12.96
CA VAL A 111 1.78 17.18 -13.87
C VAL A 111 1.05 18.54 -13.99
N SER A 112 1.01 19.33 -12.91
CA SER A 112 0.35 20.65 -12.91
C SER A 112 1.15 21.76 -13.61
N ARG A 113 2.42 21.49 -13.99
CA ARG A 113 3.23 22.44 -14.74
C ARG A 113 2.66 22.60 -16.15
N HIS A 114 1.96 23.71 -16.37
CA HIS A 114 1.88 24.28 -17.71
C HIS A 114 3.25 24.83 -18.11
N ASN A 115 3.60 24.67 -19.39
CA ASN A 115 4.88 25.06 -19.98
C ASN A 115 5.46 26.33 -19.34
N GLU A 116 6.72 26.22 -18.88
CA GLU A 116 7.62 27.31 -18.42
C GLU A 116 7.66 27.68 -16.92
N GLN A 117 6.82 27.10 -16.04
CA GLN A 117 6.94 27.40 -14.59
C GLN A 117 7.92 26.46 -13.84
N ILE A 118 9.11 27.00 -13.52
CA ILE A 118 10.17 26.31 -12.75
C ILE A 118 9.74 26.06 -11.29
N LEU A 119 8.81 26.84 -10.75
CA LEU A 119 8.26 26.66 -9.40
C LEU A 119 6.73 26.62 -9.47
N PRO A 120 6.07 25.59 -8.94
CA PRO A 120 4.62 25.58 -8.86
C PRO A 120 4.15 26.67 -7.90
N ALA A 121 3.01 27.27 -8.22
CA ALA A 121 2.36 28.22 -7.32
C ALA A 121 2.14 27.55 -5.95
N PHE A 122 2.79 28.09 -4.91
CA PHE A 122 2.67 27.64 -3.52
C PHE A 122 1.22 27.37 -3.04
N PRO A 123 0.19 28.14 -3.47
CA PRO A 123 -1.21 27.87 -3.13
C PRO A 123 -1.72 26.49 -3.60
N ASN A 124 -1.25 26.00 -4.75
CA ASN A 124 -1.70 24.72 -5.31
C ASN A 124 -1.15 23.52 -4.51
N LEU A 125 0.00 23.68 -3.84
CA LEU A 125 0.56 22.64 -2.96
C LEU A 125 -0.36 22.31 -1.79
N LEU A 126 -0.99 23.33 -1.19
CA LEU A 126 -1.94 23.15 -0.11
C LEU A 126 -3.16 22.35 -0.57
N ILE A 127 -3.67 22.65 -1.76
CA ILE A 127 -4.81 21.93 -2.36
C ILE A 127 -4.44 20.47 -2.59
N PHE A 128 -3.29 20.18 -3.20
CA PHE A 128 -2.84 18.80 -3.43
C PHE A 128 -2.57 18.05 -2.12
N ALA A 129 -2.00 18.70 -1.11
CA ALA A 129 -1.80 18.09 0.20
C ALA A 129 -3.14 17.76 0.89
N LEU A 130 -4.15 18.62 0.75
CA LEU A 130 -5.47 18.42 1.33
C LEU A 130 -6.25 17.31 0.61
N ILE A 131 -6.17 17.25 -0.72
CA ILE A 131 -6.70 16.13 -1.52
C ILE A 131 -6.02 14.83 -1.11
N PHE A 132 -4.69 14.83 -0.97
CA PHE A 132 -3.96 13.66 -0.50
C PHE A 132 -4.43 13.21 0.88
N LEU A 133 -4.56 14.13 1.83
CA LEU A 133 -5.04 13.82 3.19
C LEU A 133 -6.42 13.19 3.18
N LEU A 134 -7.32 13.70 2.35
CA LEU A 134 -8.68 13.20 2.20
C LEU A 134 -8.68 11.77 1.63
N VAL A 135 -7.98 11.55 0.50
CA VAL A 135 -7.87 10.22 -0.13
C VAL A 135 -7.16 9.23 0.80
N PHE A 136 -6.10 9.67 1.49
CA PHE A 136 -5.39 8.86 2.47
C PHE A 136 -6.33 8.44 3.61
N SER A 137 -7.09 9.37 4.17
CA SER A 137 -8.04 9.10 5.27
C SER A 137 -9.12 8.11 4.85
N ILE A 138 -9.72 8.28 3.67
CA ILE A 138 -10.69 7.32 3.12
C ILE A 138 -10.05 5.93 2.97
N THR A 139 -8.84 5.86 2.44
CA THR A 139 -8.11 4.59 2.27
C THR A 139 -7.81 3.93 3.61
N GLN A 140 -7.49 4.71 4.65
CA GLN A 140 -7.30 4.21 6.01
C GLN A 140 -8.58 3.59 6.58
N ILE A 141 -9.71 4.28 6.41
CA ILE A 141 -11.02 3.82 6.89
C ILE A 141 -11.41 2.51 6.20
N ILE A 142 -11.33 2.45 4.87
CA ILE A 142 -11.66 1.24 4.10
C ILE A 142 -10.76 0.08 4.56
N SER A 143 -9.45 0.31 4.67
CA SER A 143 -8.51 -0.72 5.10
C SER A 143 -8.79 -1.21 6.52
N TYR A 144 -9.18 -0.31 7.43
CA TYR A 144 -9.57 -0.66 8.79
C TYR A 144 -10.79 -1.59 8.80
N TYR A 145 -11.84 -1.27 8.05
CA TYR A 145 -13.04 -2.13 7.97
C TYR A 145 -12.73 -3.51 7.36
N VAL A 146 -11.86 -3.57 6.34
CA VAL A 146 -11.41 -4.85 5.76
C VAL A 146 -10.67 -5.70 6.79
N ILE A 147 -9.78 -5.09 7.59
CA ILE A 147 -9.05 -5.80 8.65
C ILE A 147 -10.01 -6.25 9.74
N LYS A 148 -10.92 -5.36 10.18
CA LYS A 148 -11.94 -5.67 11.19
C LYS A 148 -12.78 -6.88 10.75
N ALA A 149 -13.30 -6.87 9.52
CA ALA A 149 -14.10 -7.98 8.99
C ALA A 149 -13.33 -9.31 8.96
N ARG A 150 -12.01 -9.29 8.74
CA ARG A 150 -11.18 -10.50 8.81
C ARG A 150 -11.01 -10.98 10.26
N THR A 151 -10.80 -10.07 11.20
CA THR A 151 -10.68 -10.39 12.63
C THR A 151 -11.98 -10.95 13.18
N ASP A 152 -13.13 -10.35 12.82
CA ASP A 152 -14.45 -10.80 13.27
C ASP A 152 -14.71 -12.25 12.83
N ARG A 153 -14.46 -12.59 11.56
CA ARG A 153 -14.55 -13.98 11.06
C ARG A 153 -13.64 -14.96 11.79
N MET A 154 -12.44 -14.51 12.19
CA MET A 154 -11.50 -15.35 12.92
C MET A 154 -11.96 -15.58 14.36
N ASN A 155 -12.54 -14.56 15.00
CA ASN A 155 -13.15 -14.71 16.32
C ASN A 155 -14.37 -15.63 16.28
N ASP A 156 -15.21 -15.52 15.25
CA ASP A 156 -16.36 -16.42 15.07
C ASP A 156 -15.90 -17.88 14.91
N ALA A 157 -14.89 -18.12 14.08
CA ALA A 157 -14.30 -19.45 13.94
C ALA A 157 -13.71 -19.98 15.26
N LEU A 158 -13.01 -19.14 16.03
CA LEU A 158 -12.49 -19.52 17.34
C LEU A 158 -13.59 -19.85 18.35
N LEU A 159 -14.71 -19.14 18.31
CA LEU A 159 -15.87 -19.42 19.15
C LEU A 159 -16.53 -20.76 18.79
N GLU A 160 -16.60 -21.08 17.50
CA GLU A 160 -17.11 -22.36 17.01
C GLU A 160 -16.21 -23.52 17.43
N PHE A 161 -14.89 -23.42 17.21
CA PHE A 161 -13.91 -24.40 17.70
C PHE A 161 -13.98 -24.62 19.22
N ARG A 162 -14.19 -23.55 20.00
CA ARG A 162 -14.30 -23.66 21.47
C ARG A 162 -15.60 -24.33 21.92
N LYS A 163 -16.66 -24.28 21.12
CA LYS A 163 -17.91 -24.99 21.39
C LYS A 163 -17.76 -26.47 21.07
N GLU A 164 -17.10 -26.81 19.97
CA GLU A 164 -16.81 -28.20 19.59
C GLU A 164 -15.92 -28.89 20.64
N GLN A 165 -14.84 -28.26 21.10
CA GLN A 165 -13.97 -28.86 22.13
C GLN A 165 -14.63 -29.02 23.51
N LYS A 166 -15.62 -28.19 23.85
CA LYS A 166 -16.35 -28.34 25.12
C LYS A 166 -17.34 -29.50 25.08
N TRP A 167 -17.82 -29.88 23.91
CA TRP A 167 -18.66 -31.07 23.75
C TRP A 167 -17.84 -32.36 23.90
N ASP A 168 -16.57 -32.37 23.46
CA ASP A 168 -15.67 -33.52 23.60
C ASP A 168 -15.16 -33.74 25.05
N GLU A 169 -15.25 -32.75 25.95
CA GLU A 169 -14.86 -32.89 27.36
C GLU A 169 -16.02 -33.31 28.29
N GLU A 170 -17.26 -33.34 27.79
CA GLU A 170 -18.47 -33.71 28.56
C GLU A 170 -19.01 -35.12 28.26
N GLU A 171 -18.35 -35.91 27.39
CA GLU A 171 -18.54 -37.37 27.22
C GLU A 171 -17.50 -38.20 28.01
#